data_AF-A0A2S9GFC4-F1
#
_entry.id   AF-A0A2S9GFC4-F1
#
_cell.length_a   1.000
_cell.length_b   1.000
_cell.length_c   1.000
_cell.angle_alpha   90.00
_cell.angle_beta   90.00
_cell.angle_gamma   90.00
#
_symmetry.space_group_name_H-M   'P 1'
#
loop_
_entity.id
_entity.type
_entity.pdbx_description
1 polymer ?
#
loop_
_entity_poly.entity_id
_entity_poly.type
_entity_poly.pdbx_seq_one_letter_code
_entity_poly.pdbx_strand_id
1 'polypeptide(L)'
;MSRPLTFGSGTLALGEPCEERVRWCRDGASLAPPPLPGQSVSAHWDWICDVLTPAEVIDLEAAMRRTLTLVNAALPAGTDHSL
;
A
#
# COMPACT_ATOMS: atom_id res chain seq x y z
N MET A 1 -6.59 -7.68 1.44
CA MET A 1 -7.09 -6.41 2.00
C MET A 1 -5.94 -5.42 1.99
N SER A 2 -6.17 -4.21 1.49
CA SER A 2 -5.17 -3.14 1.56
C SER A 2 -5.21 -2.50 2.94
N ARG A 3 -4.15 -1.77 3.30
CA ARG A 3 -4.07 -1.00 4.55
C ARG A 3 -3.71 0.44 4.17
N PRO A 4 -4.65 1.39 4.22
CA PRO A 4 -4.39 2.75 3.80
C PRO A 4 -3.38 3.41 4.74
N LEU A 5 -2.59 4.34 4.20
CA LEU A 5 -1.73 5.19 5.02
C LEU A 5 -2.58 6.23 5.76
N THR A 6 -2.36 6.35 7.05
CA THR A 6 -2.93 7.41 7.88
C THR A 6 -1.81 8.35 8.33
N PHE A 7 -2.15 9.63 8.47
CA PHE A 7 -1.27 10.63 9.04
C PHE A 7 -1.97 11.31 10.20
N GLY A 8 -1.35 11.28 11.38
CA GLY A 8 -1.92 11.84 12.59
C GLY A 8 -0.82 12.14 13.61
N SER A 9 -0.98 13.20 14.39
CA SER A 9 -0.02 13.59 15.43
C SER A 9 1.44 13.67 14.94
N GLY A 10 1.63 14.08 13.68
CA GLY A 10 2.96 14.20 13.07
C GLY A 10 3.63 12.88 12.68
N THR A 11 2.90 11.76 12.62
CA THR A 11 3.44 10.45 12.24
C THR A 11 2.57 9.75 11.19
N LEU A 12 3.20 8.97 10.31
CA LEU A 12 2.56 8.07 9.36
C LEU A 12 2.38 6.68 9.98
N ALA A 13 1.21 6.08 9.76
CA ALA A 13 0.91 4.72 10.17
C ALA A 13 0.10 3.98 9.09
N LEU A 14 0.02 2.66 9.24
CA LEU A 14 -0.93 1.85 8.47
C LEU A 14 -2.25 1.79 9.24
N GLY A 15 -3.34 2.15 8.58
CA GLY A 15 -4.69 2.01 9.11
C GLY A 15 -5.16 0.56 9.20
N GLU A 16 -6.44 0.43 9.55
CA GLU A 16 -7.14 -0.85 9.57
C GLU A 16 -7.22 -1.46 8.16
N PRO A 17 -7.12 -2.80 8.04
CA PRO A 17 -7.33 -3.47 6.77
C PRO A 17 -8.70 -3.16 6.18
N CYS A 18 -8.75 -2.84 4.89
CA CYS A 18 -9.98 -2.61 4.18
C CYS A 18 -10.03 -3.36 2.85
N GLU A 19 -11.25 -3.55 2.34
CA GLU A 19 -11.47 -3.99 0.98
C GLU A 19 -11.38 -2.79 0.04
N GLU A 20 -10.68 -2.99 -1.08
CA GLU A 20 -10.50 -1.96 -2.11
C GLU A 20 -10.81 -2.55 -3.47
N ARG A 21 -11.45 -1.75 -4.32
CA ARG A 21 -11.74 -2.14 -5.71
C ARG A 21 -10.69 -1.54 -6.62
N VAL A 22 -9.92 -2.41 -7.25
CA VAL A 22 -8.93 -2.06 -8.27
C VAL A 22 -9.31 -2.67 -9.61
N ARG A 23 -8.84 -2.04 -10.69
CA ARG A 23 -9.03 -2.45 -12.08
C ARG A 23 -7.90 -3.33 -12.51
N TRP A 24 -8.22 -4.44 -13.17
CA TRP A 24 -7.23 -5.21 -13.89
C TRP A 24 -7.11 -4.75 -15.36
N CYS A 25 -8.26 -4.50 -16.00
CA CYS A 25 -8.34 -4.17 -17.41
C CYS A 25 -9.40 -3.08 -17.63
N ARG A 26 -9.16 -2.22 -18.61
CA ARG A 26 -10.13 -1.25 -19.12
C ARG A 26 -9.95 -1.12 -20.62
N ASP A 27 -11.04 -1.28 -21.37
CA ASP A 27 -11.06 -1.13 -22.84
C ASP A 27 -9.99 -1.99 -23.54
N GLY A 28 -9.71 -3.18 -22.99
CA GLY A 28 -8.72 -4.12 -23.51
C GLY A 28 -7.26 -3.86 -23.08
N ALA A 29 -6.98 -2.74 -22.40
CA ALA A 29 -5.66 -2.43 -21.86
C ALA A 29 -5.50 -2.95 -20.42
N SER A 30 -4.36 -3.57 -20.12
CA SER A 30 -3.97 -4.02 -18.78
C SER A 30 -2.48 -3.79 -18.54
N LEU A 31 -2.08 -3.68 -17.26
CA LEU A 31 -0.68 -3.58 -16.85
C LEU A 31 -0.08 -4.94 -16.47
N ALA A 32 -0.94 -5.92 -16.17
CA ALA A 32 -0.57 -7.27 -15.76
C ALA A 32 -1.44 -8.32 -16.47
N PRO A 33 -1.04 -9.61 -16.45
CA PRO A 33 -1.91 -10.72 -16.79
C PRO A 33 -3.18 -10.78 -15.90
N PRO A 34 -4.23 -11.51 -16.32
CA PRO A 34 -5.44 -11.66 -15.51
C PRO A 34 -5.14 -12.31 -14.16
N PRO A 35 -5.54 -11.68 -13.04
CA PRO A 35 -5.38 -12.29 -11.72
C PRO A 35 -6.38 -13.44 -11.54
N LEU A 36 -5.95 -14.45 -10.78
CA LEU A 36 -6.79 -15.54 -10.34
C LEU A 36 -7.23 -15.34 -8.89
N PRO A 37 -8.43 -15.81 -8.49
CA PRO A 37 -8.84 -15.80 -7.10
C PRO A 37 -7.80 -16.46 -6.19
N GLY A 38 -7.48 -15.79 -5.07
CA GLY A 38 -6.48 -16.25 -4.10
C GLY A 38 -5.06 -15.76 -4.37
N GLN A 39 -4.78 -15.15 -5.52
CA GLN A 39 -3.48 -14.51 -5.76
C GLN A 39 -3.34 -13.20 -4.97
N SER A 40 -2.11 -12.95 -4.52
CA SER A 40 -1.72 -11.61 -4.06
C SER A 40 -1.33 -10.78 -5.26
N VAL A 41 -1.75 -9.52 -5.29
CA VAL A 41 -1.46 -8.59 -6.37
C VAL A 41 -0.90 -7.30 -5.80
N SER A 42 -0.04 -6.64 -6.56
CA SER A 42 0.32 -5.25 -6.32
C SER A 42 -0.60 -4.34 -7.12
N ALA A 43 -0.91 -3.19 -6.55
CA ALA A 43 -1.66 -2.14 -7.22
C ALA A 43 -0.82 -0.87 -7.34
N HIS A 44 -0.94 -0.21 -8.49
CA HIS A 44 -0.51 1.16 -8.69
C HIS A 44 -1.76 2.02 -8.84
N TRP A 45 -2.07 2.80 -7.80
CA TRP A 45 -3.34 3.46 -7.61
C TRP A 45 -4.52 2.47 -7.71
N ASP A 46 -5.47 2.73 -8.59
CA ASP A 46 -6.65 1.92 -8.81
C ASP A 46 -6.43 0.79 -9.84
N TRP A 47 -5.20 0.45 -10.19
CA TRP A 47 -4.88 -0.59 -11.19
C TRP A 47 -3.98 -1.68 -10.63
N ILE A 48 -4.28 -2.94 -10.95
CA ILE A 48 -3.37 -4.07 -10.73
C ILE A 48 -2.17 -3.90 -11.67
N CYS A 49 -0.97 -3.94 -11.11
CA CYS A 49 0.27 -3.83 -11.88
C CYS A 49 1.10 -5.11 -11.92
N ASP A 50 0.94 -6.02 -10.95
CA ASP A 50 1.57 -7.35 -11.01
C ASP A 50 0.87 -8.39 -10.10
N VAL A 51 1.16 -9.66 -10.33
CA VAL A 51 0.84 -10.78 -9.43
C VAL A 51 2.09 -11.11 -8.62
N LEU A 52 1.97 -11.08 -7.29
CA LEU A 52 3.09 -11.29 -6.40
C LEU A 52 3.19 -12.76 -5.96
N THR A 53 4.41 -13.27 -5.97
CA THR A 53 4.76 -14.50 -5.25
C THR A 53 4.71 -14.27 -3.74
N PRO A 54 4.61 -15.35 -2.92
CA PRO A 54 4.66 -15.22 -1.46
C PRO A 54 5.93 -14.52 -0.94
N ALA A 55 7.07 -14.74 -1.60
CA ALA A 55 8.33 -14.08 -1.24
C ALA A 55 8.27 -12.57 -1.51
N GLU A 56 7.76 -12.16 -2.68
CA GLU A 56 7.62 -10.75 -3.04
C GLU A 56 6.62 -10.01 -2.13
N VAL A 57 5.58 -10.69 -1.63
CA VAL A 57 4.67 -10.12 -0.62
C VAL A 57 5.44 -9.77 0.66
N ILE A 58 6.27 -10.70 1.15
CA ILE A 58 7.10 -10.49 2.34
C ILE A 58 8.09 -9.35 2.13
N ASP A 59 8.75 -9.32 0.96
CA ASP A 59 9.71 -8.28 0.61
C ASP A 59 9.05 -6.90 0.49
N LEU A 60 7.86 -6.83 -0.12
CA LEU A 60 7.07 -5.61 -0.24
C LEU A 60 6.64 -5.10 1.14
N GLU A 61 6.15 -5.98 2.02
CA GLU A 61 5.82 -5.61 3.39
C GLU A 61 7.03 -5.07 4.16
N ALA A 62 8.18 -5.74 4.02
CA ALA A 62 9.40 -5.33 4.69
C ALA A 62 9.91 -3.98 4.15
N ALA A 63 9.84 -3.76 2.84
CA ALA A 63 10.19 -2.50 2.20
C ALA A 63 9.27 -1.37 2.66
N MET A 64 7.95 -1.60 2.67
CA MET A 64 6.96 -0.64 3.19
C MET A 64 7.26 -0.24 4.64
N ARG A 65 7.51 -1.21 5.53
CA ARG A 65 7.86 -0.94 6.94
C ARG A 65 9.15 -0.13 7.06
N ARG A 66 10.20 -0.47 6.30
CA ARG A 66 11.47 0.29 6.30
C ARG A 66 11.26 1.73 5.84
N THR A 67 10.50 1.93 4.77
CA THR A 67 10.18 3.27 4.26
C THR A 67 9.40 4.08 5.28
N LEU A 68 8.39 3.50 5.92
CA LEU A 68 7.62 4.17 6.98
C LEU A 68 8.50 4.62 8.14
N THR A 69 9.38 3.74 8.63
CA THR A 69 10.35 4.09 9.68
C THR A 69 11.24 5.26 9.27
N LEU A 70 11.79 5.22 8.05
CA LEU A 70 12.68 6.27 7.54
C LEU A 70 11.95 7.61 7.43
N VAL A 71 10.74 7.63 6.85
CA VAL A 71 9.96 8.86 6.69
C VAL A 71 9.58 9.42 8.06
N ASN A 72 9.11 8.58 8.98
CA ASN A 72 8.76 9.03 10.34
C ASN A 72 9.95 9.58 11.12
N ALA A 73 11.16 9.05 10.91
CA ALA A 73 12.38 9.59 11.52
C ALA A 73 12.77 10.97 10.95
N ALA A 74 12.36 11.28 9.72
CA ALA A 74 12.60 12.57 9.07
C ALA A 74 11.51 13.61 9.36
N LEU A 75 10.35 13.18 9.86
CA LEU A 75 9.26 14.09 10.21
C LEU A 75 9.63 14.90 11.47
N PRO A 76 9.34 16.21 11.49
CA PRO A 76 9.45 16.99 12.71
C PRO A 76 8.59 16.38 13.81
N ALA A 77 9.06 16.42 15.06
CA ALA A 77 8.22 16.05 16.20
C ALA A 77 6.92 16.87 16.12
N GLY A 78 5.78 16.17 16.04
CA GLY A 78 4.48 16.80 15.85
C GLY A 78 4.27 17.91 16.86
N THR A 79 4.18 19.15 16.39
CA THR A 79 3.72 20.25 17.23
C THR A 79 2.25 19.99 17.54
N ASP A 80 1.97 19.80 18.82
CA ASP A 80 0.62 19.67 19.37
C ASP A 80 -0.17 20.94 19.01
N HIS A 81 -1.03 20.86 17.99
CA HIS A 81 -1.98 21.91 17.66
C HIS A 81 -3.25 21.64 18.48
N SER A 82 -3.12 21.77 19.80
CA SER A 82 -4.28 21.94 20.67
C SER A 82 -4.88 23.33 20.37
N LEU A 83 -6.07 23.33 19.75
CA LEU A 83 -6.97 24.48 19.64
C LEU A 83 -7.90 24.51 20.86
#